data_AF-A0A6A6NKA4-F1
#
_entry.id   AF-A0A6A6NKA4-F1
#
_cell.length_a   1.000
_cell.length_b   1.000
_cell.length_c   1.000
_cell.angle_alpha   90.00
_cell.angle_beta   90.00
_cell.angle_gamma   90.00
#
_symmetry.space_group_name_H-M   'P 1'
#
loop_
_entity.id
_entity.type
_entity.pdbx_description
1 polymer ?
#
loop_
_entity_poly.entity_id
_entity_poly.type
_entity_poly.pdbx_seq_one_letter_code
_entity_poly.pdbx_strand_id
1 'polypeptide(L)'
;MAKGAKIYSAALAATAEAPRNSKEGEEKIKLHTHSYCCLDRGLNQFGFQIYDVVRYRLHRLRKKLKDELENKNTVQEYICPNCGRRYNALDALRLISPDGEYFHCENCNGELVAESDKLAAQEG
;
A
#
# COMPACT_ATOMS: atom_id res chain seq x y z
N MET A 1 -2.40 43.72 -22.32
CA MET A 1 -1.11 43.60 -23.04
C MET A 1 -0.38 42.37 -22.51
N ALA A 2 -0.24 41.31 -23.30
CA ALA A 2 0.67 40.19 -22.99
C ALA A 2 1.29 39.76 -24.32
N LYS A 3 2.57 40.10 -24.48
CA LYS A 3 3.42 39.73 -25.61
C LYS A 3 4.01 38.35 -25.31
N GLY A 4 4.17 37.53 -26.34
CA GLY A 4 5.21 36.52 -26.36
C GLY A 4 4.74 35.11 -26.71
N ALA A 5 4.88 34.76 -27.98
CA ALA A 5 5.67 33.61 -28.45
C ALA A 5 5.27 33.32 -29.92
N LYS A 6 5.70 34.21 -30.83
CA LYS A 6 5.99 33.80 -32.19
C LYS A 6 7.34 33.09 -32.16
N ILE A 7 7.63 32.35 -33.24
CA ILE A 7 8.86 31.60 -33.54
C ILE A 7 8.68 30.11 -33.21
N TYR A 8 8.13 29.30 -34.13
CA TYR A 8 8.61 27.95 -34.47
C TYR A 8 7.93 27.47 -35.77
N SER A 9 8.39 27.91 -36.94
CA SER A 9 8.11 27.15 -38.19
C SER A 9 9.04 27.54 -39.34
N ALA A 10 10.32 27.82 -39.06
CA ALA A 10 11.32 27.99 -40.12
C ALA A 10 11.71 26.63 -40.77
N ALA A 11 11.50 25.51 -40.06
CA ALA A 11 11.88 24.19 -40.54
C ALA A 11 10.95 23.61 -41.64
N LEU A 12 9.76 24.19 -41.87
CA LEU A 12 8.85 23.76 -42.93
C LEU A 12 9.15 24.39 -44.30
N ALA A 13 10.00 25.43 -44.35
CA ALA A 13 10.36 26.09 -45.60
C ALA A 13 11.43 25.34 -46.39
N ALA A 14 12.09 24.33 -45.80
CA ALA A 14 13.25 23.66 -46.39
C ALA A 14 12.90 22.46 -47.29
N THR A 15 11.62 22.13 -47.49
CA THR A 15 11.20 21.06 -48.43
C THR A 15 10.36 21.57 -49.60
N ALA A 16 10.30 22.89 -49.82
CA ALA A 16 9.60 23.48 -50.95
C ALA A 16 10.51 23.63 -52.18
N GLU A 17 10.88 22.51 -52.82
CA GLU A 17 11.14 22.54 -54.26
C GLU A 17 9.79 22.48 -54.97
N ALA A 18 9.34 23.62 -55.51
CA ALA A 18 8.13 23.70 -56.31
C ALA A 18 8.29 22.90 -57.62
N PRO A 19 7.18 22.31 -58.11
CA PRO A 19 6.66 22.86 -59.35
C PRO A 19 5.21 23.31 -59.22
N ARG A 20 4.96 24.39 -59.97
CA ARG A 20 3.70 25.13 -60.12
C ARG A 20 2.58 24.22 -60.64
N ASN A 21 1.42 24.24 -60.01
CA ASN A 21 0.15 24.31 -60.75
C ASN A 21 -1.00 24.81 -59.87
N SER A 22 -1.68 25.84 -60.34
CA SER A 22 -2.84 26.46 -59.71
C SER A 22 -4.05 25.53 -59.77
N LYS A 23 -4.62 25.11 -58.64
CA LYS A 23 -6.06 24.83 -58.49
C LYS A 23 -6.53 25.18 -57.08
N GLU A 24 -7.51 26.05 -57.08
CA GLU A 24 -8.31 26.57 -55.98
C GLU A 24 -9.07 25.43 -55.28
N GLY A 25 -8.96 25.36 -53.96
CA GLY A 25 -9.68 24.40 -53.12
C GLY A 25 -9.29 24.60 -51.67
N GLU A 26 -10.19 25.20 -50.87
CA GLU A 26 -10.04 25.36 -49.42
C GLU A 26 -10.06 24.00 -48.72
N GLU A 27 -8.94 23.27 -48.76
CA GLU A 27 -8.79 22.05 -48.00
C GLU A 27 -8.38 22.41 -46.56
N LYS A 28 -9.38 22.53 -45.69
CA LYS A 28 -9.18 22.80 -44.25
C LYS A 28 -8.29 21.71 -43.65
N ILE A 29 -7.01 22.04 -43.45
CA ILE A 29 -6.02 21.16 -42.83
C ILE A 29 -6.48 20.89 -41.39
N LYS A 30 -7.10 19.72 -41.16
CA LYS A 30 -7.48 19.26 -39.82
C LYS A 30 -6.24 18.77 -39.10
N LEU A 31 -5.69 19.63 -38.23
CA LEU A 31 -4.60 19.25 -37.33
C LEU A 31 -5.15 18.28 -36.28
N HIS A 32 -4.87 16.99 -36.43
CA HIS A 32 -5.19 15.99 -35.42
C HIS A 32 -4.14 16.01 -34.31
N THR A 33 -4.53 16.45 -33.11
CA THR A 33 -3.67 16.40 -31.92
C THR A 33 -3.66 14.97 -31.39
N HIS A 34 -2.52 14.29 -31.55
CA HIS A 34 -2.27 13.00 -30.91
C HIS A 34 -1.47 13.21 -29.63
N SER A 35 -1.99 12.73 -28.51
CA SER A 35 -1.23 12.61 -27.26
C SER A 35 -0.54 11.25 -27.23
N TYR A 36 0.79 11.24 -27.36
CA TYR A 36 1.58 10.03 -27.21
C TYR A 36 1.95 9.82 -25.74
N CYS A 37 1.63 8.65 -25.19
CA CYS A 37 2.11 8.22 -23.87
C CYS A 37 3.17 7.13 -24.09
N CYS A 38 4.44 7.51 -24.03
CA CYS A 38 5.54 6.56 -24.10
C CYS A 38 5.71 5.88 -22.74
N LEU A 39 5.50 4.56 -22.69
CA LEU A 39 6.13 3.75 -21.64
C LEU A 39 7.56 3.49 -22.13
N ASP A 40 8.49 4.30 -21.64
CA ASP A 40 9.90 4.30 -22.03
C ASP A 40 10.54 2.93 -21.71
N ARG A 41 10.47 1.98 -22.64
CA ARG A 41 11.32 0.79 -22.66
C ARG A 41 12.59 1.17 -23.39
N GLY A 42 13.48 1.89 -22.72
CA GLY A 42 14.72 2.35 -23.35
C GLY A 42 15.79 2.89 -22.41
N LEU A 43 15.48 3.83 -21.51
CA LEU A 43 16.48 4.37 -20.59
C LEU A 43 15.90 4.62 -19.19
N ASN A 44 16.73 4.39 -18.17
CA ASN A 44 16.47 4.56 -16.74
C ASN A 44 16.16 6.02 -16.29
N GLN A 45 15.38 6.80 -17.06
CA GLN A 45 15.03 8.18 -16.71
C GLN A 45 13.75 8.25 -15.86
N PHE A 46 12.76 7.38 -16.12
CA PHE A 46 11.46 7.37 -15.42
C PHE A 46 11.24 6.17 -14.47
N GLY A 47 12.15 5.18 -14.51
CA GLY A 47 12.10 4.01 -13.64
C GLY A 47 12.16 4.38 -12.16
N PHE A 48 12.92 5.43 -11.81
CA PHE A 48 13.05 5.90 -10.42
C PHE A 48 11.71 6.30 -9.80
N GLN A 49 10.88 7.09 -10.51
CA GLN A 49 9.61 7.58 -9.96
C GLN A 49 8.60 6.45 -9.74
N ILE A 50 8.48 5.53 -10.70
CA ILE A 50 7.55 4.39 -10.57
C ILE A 50 8.07 3.40 -9.53
N TYR A 51 9.38 3.11 -9.54
CA TYR A 51 10.01 2.21 -8.57
C TYR A 51 9.85 2.71 -7.14
N ASP A 52 10.10 3.99 -6.87
CA ASP A 52 9.96 4.56 -5.53
C ASP A 52 8.52 4.51 -5.04
N VAL A 53 7.55 4.83 -5.90
CA VAL A 53 6.13 4.76 -5.54
C VAL A 53 5.72 3.32 -5.23
N VAL A 54 6.13 2.36 -6.05
CA VAL A 54 5.83 0.93 -5.84
C VAL A 54 6.50 0.42 -4.56
N ARG A 55 7.79 0.73 -4.38
CA ARG A 55 8.56 0.34 -3.19
C ARG A 55 7.94 0.92 -1.92
N TYR A 56 7.53 2.18 -1.94
CA TYR A 56 6.87 2.83 -0.81
C TYR A 56 5.52 2.18 -0.48
N ARG A 57 4.71 1.87 -1.50
CA ARG A 57 3.43 1.18 -1.31
C ARG A 57 3.62 -0.20 -0.70
N LEU A 58 4.57 -1.00 -1.22
CA LEU A 58 4.91 -2.30 -0.66
C LEU A 58 5.42 -2.20 0.78
N HIS A 59 6.29 -1.23 1.07
CA HIS A 59 6.78 -1.00 2.42
C HIS A 59 5.62 -0.66 3.38
N ARG A 60 4.70 0.22 2.99
CA ARG A 60 3.51 0.54 3.78
C ARG A 60 2.62 -0.66 4.02
N LEU A 61 2.39 -1.49 3.00
CA LEU A 61 1.59 -2.72 3.14
C LEU A 61 2.25 -3.69 4.12
N ARG A 62 3.56 -3.94 3.96
CA ARG A 62 4.32 -4.80 4.88
C ARG A 62 4.29 -4.28 6.31
N LYS A 63 4.42 -2.97 6.50
CA LYS A 63 4.36 -2.34 7.82
C LYS A 63 2.98 -2.53 8.45
N LYS A 64 1.88 -2.25 7.73
CA LYS A 64 0.52 -2.45 8.25
C LYS A 64 0.25 -3.89 8.69
N LEU A 65 0.64 -4.86 7.86
CA LEU A 65 0.48 -6.28 8.22
C LEU A 65 1.31 -6.66 9.44
N LYS A 66 2.55 -6.13 9.53
CA LYS A 66 3.42 -6.35 10.68
C LYS A 66 2.84 -5.72 11.96
N ASP A 67 2.35 -4.48 11.88
CA ASP A 67 1.73 -3.77 13.00
C ASP A 67 0.47 -4.53 13.47
N GLU A 68 -0.39 -5.01 12.55
CA GLU A 68 -1.56 -5.83 12.91
C GLU A 68 -1.19 -7.18 13.55
N LEU A 69 -0.05 -7.77 13.15
CA LEU A 69 0.47 -9.00 13.74
C LEU A 69 1.07 -8.76 15.13
N GLU A 70 1.93 -7.75 15.28
CA GLU A 70 2.58 -7.42 16.56
C GLU A 70 1.57 -6.93 17.61
N ASN A 71 0.55 -6.17 17.20
CA ASN A 71 -0.52 -5.74 18.11
C ASN A 71 -1.30 -6.91 18.73
N LYS A 72 -1.39 -8.04 18.02
CA LYS A 72 -2.07 -9.26 18.54
C LYS A 72 -1.13 -10.18 19.33
N ASN A 73 0.18 -9.93 19.30
CA ASN A 73 1.19 -10.90 19.72
C ASN A 73 2.10 -10.40 20.86
N THR A 74 1.95 -9.15 21.29
CA THR A 74 2.85 -8.57 22.30
C THR A 74 2.47 -8.91 23.74
N VAL A 75 1.23 -9.34 23.99
CA VAL A 75 0.74 -9.56 25.34
C VAL A 75 -0.17 -10.78 25.37
N GLN A 76 0.30 -11.87 25.97
CA GLN A 76 -0.52 -13.06 26.23
C GLN A 76 -1.64 -12.71 27.21
N GLU A 77 -2.88 -12.86 26.79
CA GLU A 77 -4.05 -12.66 27.64
C GLU A 77 -4.65 -14.00 28.10
N TYR A 78 -5.17 -14.01 29.32
CA TYR A 78 -5.80 -15.16 29.98
C TYR A 78 -7.23 -14.82 30.40
N ILE A 79 -8.16 -15.78 30.31
CA ILE A 79 -9.59 -15.55 30.59
C ILE A 79 -10.15 -16.66 31.50
N CYS A 80 -10.85 -16.32 32.60
CA CYS A 80 -11.65 -17.31 33.37
C CYS A 80 -12.93 -17.62 32.58
N PRO A 81 -13.18 -18.89 32.16
CA PRO A 81 -14.42 -19.27 31.49
C PRO A 81 -15.65 -19.16 32.40
N ASN A 82 -15.47 -19.26 33.72
CA ASN A 82 -16.58 -19.25 34.68
C ASN A 82 -17.10 -17.84 35.02
N CYS A 83 -16.24 -16.81 35.00
CA CYS A 83 -16.62 -15.44 35.40
C CYS A 83 -16.30 -14.36 34.36
N GLY A 84 -15.64 -14.71 33.26
CA GLY A 84 -15.33 -13.80 32.15
C GLY A 84 -14.24 -12.76 32.43
N ARG A 85 -13.55 -12.82 33.58
CA ARG A 85 -12.43 -11.91 33.89
C ARG A 85 -11.24 -12.18 32.96
N ARG A 86 -10.64 -11.10 32.46
CA ARG A 86 -9.41 -11.13 31.67
C ARG A 86 -8.23 -10.74 32.55
N TYR A 87 -7.11 -11.43 32.37
CA TYR A 87 -5.87 -11.22 33.07
C TYR A 87 -4.76 -11.06 32.04
N ASN A 88 -3.87 -10.11 32.29
CA ASN A 88 -2.65 -9.99 31.51
C ASN A 88 -1.64 -11.05 31.98
N ALA A 89 -0.63 -11.42 31.17
CA ALA A 89 0.41 -12.38 31.54
C ALA A 89 1.07 -12.09 32.89
N LEU A 90 1.37 -10.80 33.16
CA LEU A 90 1.97 -10.39 34.43
C LEU A 90 1.02 -10.56 35.63
N ASP A 91 -0.27 -10.39 35.42
CA ASP A 91 -1.29 -10.58 36.45
C ASP A 91 -1.52 -12.07 36.71
N ALA A 92 -1.55 -12.88 35.64
CA ALA A 92 -1.68 -14.34 35.73
C ALA A 92 -0.50 -14.95 36.51
N LEU A 93 0.73 -14.45 36.33
CA LEU A 93 1.90 -14.91 37.10
C LEU A 93 1.73 -14.77 38.63
N ARG A 94 0.91 -13.83 39.10
CA ARG A 94 0.63 -13.67 40.54
C ARG A 94 -0.44 -14.64 41.04
N LEU A 95 -1.14 -15.30 40.13
CA LEU A 95 -2.25 -16.21 40.38
C LEU A 95 -1.86 -17.67 40.08
N ILE A 96 -0.58 -18.00 40.24
CA ILE A 96 -0.08 -19.37 40.11
C ILE A 96 -0.66 -20.23 41.25
N SER A 97 -1.13 -21.44 40.92
CA SER A 97 -1.56 -22.42 41.92
C SER A 97 -0.40 -22.80 42.86
N PRO A 98 -0.67 -23.24 44.10
CA PRO A 98 0.40 -23.61 45.05
C PRO A 98 1.33 -24.71 44.51
N ASP A 99 0.82 -25.55 43.60
CA ASP A 99 1.57 -26.64 42.97
C ASP A 99 2.27 -26.20 41.65
N GLY A 100 2.00 -24.99 41.16
CA GLY A 100 2.69 -24.39 40.00
C GLY A 100 2.17 -24.83 38.62
N GLU A 101 1.13 -25.66 38.56
CA GLU A 101 0.69 -26.29 37.31
C GLU A 101 -0.27 -25.43 36.46
N TYR A 102 -1.03 -24.52 37.08
CA TYR A 102 -2.04 -23.71 36.38
C TYR A 102 -2.27 -22.35 37.06
N PHE A 103 -2.88 -21.43 36.31
CA PHE A 103 -3.30 -20.13 36.85
C PHE A 103 -4.75 -20.20 37.30
N HIS A 104 -5.05 -19.72 38.51
CA HIS A 104 -6.39 -19.69 39.05
C HIS A 104 -6.97 -18.28 39.00
N CYS A 105 -8.28 -18.15 38.88
CA CYS A 105 -8.93 -16.86 39.00
C CYS A 105 -9.17 -16.50 40.45
N GLU A 106 -8.81 -15.28 40.83
CA GLU A 106 -9.03 -14.71 42.17
C GLU A 106 -10.51 -14.72 42.63
N ASN A 107 -11.48 -14.68 41.72
CA ASN A 107 -12.90 -14.61 42.06
C ASN A 107 -13.64 -15.95 41.91
N CYS A 108 -13.27 -16.75 40.91
CA CYS A 108 -13.99 -17.98 40.55
C CYS A 108 -13.24 -19.25 41.00
N ASN A 109 -11.95 -19.15 41.39
CA ASN A 109 -10.99 -20.26 41.54
C ASN A 109 -10.91 -21.22 40.33
N GLY A 110 -11.53 -20.87 39.21
CA GLY A 110 -11.43 -21.60 37.96
C GLY A 110 -10.09 -21.38 37.29
N GLU A 111 -9.69 -22.36 36.50
CA GLU A 111 -8.49 -22.31 35.67
C GLU A 111 -8.61 -21.21 34.60
N LEU A 112 -7.55 -20.42 34.45
CA LEU A 112 -7.47 -19.40 33.41
C LEU A 112 -6.95 -20.01 32.10
N VAL A 113 -7.64 -19.72 31.01
CA VAL A 113 -7.27 -20.22 29.67
C VAL A 113 -6.67 -19.10 28.84
N ALA A 114 -5.55 -19.37 28.16
CA ALA A 114 -4.92 -18.43 27.25
C ALA A 114 -5.81 -18.16 26.03
N GLU A 115 -5.93 -16.89 25.63
CA GLU A 115 -6.77 -16.49 24.49
C GLU A 115 -6.23 -17.04 23.15
N SER A 116 -4.91 -17.23 23.04
CA SER A 116 -4.25 -17.90 21.91
C SER A 116 -4.67 -19.37 21.75
N ASP A 117 -4.87 -20.10 22.85
CA ASP A 117 -5.18 -21.53 22.81
C ASP A 117 -6.60 -21.78 22.28
N LYS A 118 -7.51 -20.81 22.46
CA LYS A 118 -8.86 -20.85 21.89
C LYS A 118 -8.86 -20.74 20.35
N LEU A 119 -7.87 -20.06 19.78
CA LEU A 119 -7.72 -19.94 18.33
C LEU A 119 -7.19 -21.25 17.71
N ALA A 120 -6.27 -21.92 18.40
CA ALA A 120 -5.73 -23.21 17.95
C ALA A 120 -6.77 -24.35 17.98
N ALA A 121 -7.77 -24.27 18.85
CA ALA A 121 -8.81 -25.29 18.99
C ALA A 121 -9.93 -25.24 17.92
N GLN A 122 -9.99 -24.19 17.09
CA GLN A 122 -11.04 -24.03 16.06
C GLN A 122 -10.59 -24.42 14.64
N GLU A 123 -9.35 -24.87 14.46
CA GLU A 123 -8.79 -25.30 13.16
C GLU A 123 -8.75 -26.83 12.97
N GLY A 124 -9.57 -27.58 13.72
CA GLY A 124 -9.63 -29.06 13.70
C GLY A 124 -10.96 -29.61 13.22
#